data_AF-A0A924G5R4-F1
#
_entry.id   AF-A0A924G5R4-F1
#
_cell.length_a   1.000
_cell.length_b   1.000
_cell.length_c   1.000
_cell.angle_alpha   90.00
_cell.angle_beta   90.00
_cell.angle_gamma   90.00
#
_symmetry.space_group_name_H-M   'P 1'
#
loop_
_entity.id
_entity.type
_entity.pdbx_description
1 polymer ?
#
loop_
_entity_poly.entity_id
_entity_poly.type
_entity_poly.pdbx_seq_one_letter_code
_entity_poly.pdbx_strand_id
1 'polypeptide(L)'
;FMEQKVEGNRIRIFFKHVNGGLVAKNNELKGFAIAGSNKKFVWANAMIDGETIILSHPSITEPVAARYAWGDNPIISLYNKENLPASPFRTDNF
;
A
#
# COMPACT_ATOMS: atom_id res chain seq x y z
N PHE A 1 9.48 8.43 6.74
CA PHE A 1 8.57 9.17 5.83
C PHE A 1 8.37 8.34 4.58
N MET A 2 7.17 8.33 4.03
CA MET A 2 6.83 7.57 2.84
C MET A 2 6.26 8.52 1.80
N GLU A 3 6.44 8.19 0.53
CA GLU A 3 5.96 8.99 -0.59
C GLU A 3 5.04 8.13 -1.46
N GLN A 4 4.07 8.76 -2.11
CA GLN A 4 3.27 8.10 -3.14
C GLN A 4 3.48 8.75 -4.50
N LYS A 5 3.38 7.95 -5.54
CA LYS A 5 3.35 8.40 -6.93
C LYS A 5 2.26 7.66 -7.68
N VAL A 6 1.43 8.38 -8.43
CA VAL A 6 0.44 7.79 -9.33
C VAL A 6 1.11 7.50 -10.67
N GLU A 7 1.00 6.25 -11.14
CA GLU A 7 1.58 5.77 -12.39
C GLU A 7 0.47 5.14 -13.25
N GLY A 8 -0.21 5.97 -14.04
CA GLY A 8 -1.39 5.56 -14.80
C GLY A 8 -2.51 5.11 -13.87
N ASN A 9 -2.88 3.83 -13.95
CA ASN A 9 -3.93 3.23 -13.12
C ASN A 9 -3.44 2.59 -11.81
N ARG A 10 -2.25 2.97 -11.33
CA ARG A 10 -1.62 2.37 -10.14
C ARG A 10 -1.06 3.45 -9.23
N ILE A 11 -0.89 3.08 -7.96
CA ILE A 11 -0.14 3.88 -6.99
C ILE A 11 1.14 3.11 -6.64
N ARG A 12 2.27 3.77 -6.75
CA ARG A 12 3.56 3.31 -6.22
C ARG A 12 3.81 3.98 -4.88
N ILE A 13 4.10 3.18 -3.86
CA ILE A 13 4.43 3.62 -2.51
C ILE A 13 5.92 3.41 -2.26
N PHE A 14 6.61 4.47 -1.85
CA PHE A 14 8.01 4.48 -1.51
C PHE A 14 8.20 4.57 0.00
N PHE A 15 9.09 3.76 0.56
CA PHE A 15 9.45 3.78 1.97
C PHE A 15 10.87 4.33 2.13
N LYS A 16 11.08 5.35 2.99
CA LYS A 16 12.44 5.90 3.21
C LYS A 16 13.40 4.94 3.92
N HIS A 17 12.89 4.06 4.78
CA HIS A 17 13.71 3.20 5.62
C HIS A 17 13.23 1.76 5.45
N VAL A 18 13.84 1.08 4.50
CA VAL A 18 13.60 -0.33 4.19
C VAL A 18 14.91 -1.07 4.43
N ASN A 19 15.32 -1.15 5.70
CA ASN A 19 16.54 -1.88 6.09
C ASN A 19 16.48 -3.31 5.55
N GLY A 20 17.17 -3.56 4.42
CA GLY A 20 17.22 -4.85 3.74
C GLY A 20 16.07 -5.16 2.77
N GLY A 21 15.02 -4.33 2.68
CA GLY A 21 13.90 -4.50 1.73
C GLY A 21 12.55 -4.90 2.34
N LEU A 22 11.56 -5.10 1.47
CA LEU A 22 10.17 -5.41 1.83
C LEU A 22 9.87 -6.91 1.73
N VAL A 23 9.01 -7.39 2.61
CA VAL A 23 8.57 -8.79 2.69
C VAL A 23 7.05 -8.85 2.87
N ALA A 24 6.41 -9.76 2.14
CA ALA A 24 5.03 -10.15 2.36
C ALA A 24 4.98 -11.30 3.36
N LYS A 25 4.50 -11.04 4.57
CA LYS A 25 4.32 -12.10 5.57
C LYS A 25 3.21 -13.05 5.10
N ASN A 26 3.49 -14.35 5.14
CA ASN A 26 2.61 -15.41 4.62
C ASN A 26 2.40 -15.39 3.09
N ASN A 27 3.37 -14.84 2.33
CA ASN A 27 3.37 -14.81 0.87
C ASN A 27 2.22 -14.00 0.21
N GLU A 28 1.45 -13.24 0.98
CA GLU A 28 0.38 -12.39 0.45
C GLU A 28 0.52 -10.95 0.97
N LEU A 29 0.46 -9.96 0.08
CA LEU A 29 0.31 -8.56 0.48
C LEU A 29 -1.17 -8.19 0.55
N LYS A 30 -1.66 -8.03 1.77
CA LYS A 30 -3.03 -7.66 2.14
C LYS A 30 -3.05 -6.42 3.04
N GLY A 31 -4.24 -5.86 3.22
CA GLY A 31 -4.46 -4.70 4.09
C GLY A 31 -4.23 -3.36 3.41
N PHE A 32 -4.08 -3.35 2.08
CA PHE A 32 -4.01 -2.12 1.27
C PHE A 32 -5.36 -1.81 0.65
N ALA A 33 -5.76 -0.55 0.71
CA ALA A 33 -6.93 -0.04 0.02
C ALA A 33 -6.56 1.15 -0.84
N ILE A 34 -7.18 1.29 -2.01
CA ILE A 34 -7.05 2.47 -2.86
C ILE A 34 -8.42 3.08 -3.14
N ALA A 35 -8.43 4.39 -3.40
CA ALA A 35 -9.61 5.11 -3.85
C ALA A 35 -9.29 5.90 -5.12
N GLY A 36 -10.28 6.01 -6.00
CA GLY A 36 -10.26 6.98 -7.08
C GLY A 36 -10.90 8.31 -6.67
N SER A 37 -11.18 9.18 -7.64
CA SER A 37 -11.75 10.52 -7.40
C SER A 37 -13.09 10.52 -6.66
N ASN A 38 -13.82 9.40 -6.67
CA ASN A 38 -15.07 9.22 -5.93
C ASN A 38 -14.88 9.02 -4.41
N LYS A 39 -13.62 8.98 -3.92
CA LYS A 39 -13.25 8.82 -2.51
C LYS A 39 -13.72 7.51 -1.85
N LYS A 40 -14.19 6.55 -2.65
CA LYS A 40 -14.60 5.23 -2.16
C LYS A 40 -13.40 4.30 -2.19
N PHE A 41 -13.00 3.84 -1.01
CA PHE A 41 -11.91 2.88 -0.88
C PHE A 41 -12.37 1.47 -1.21
N VAL A 42 -11.55 0.77 -1.99
CA VAL A 42 -11.68 -0.66 -2.27
C VAL A 42 -10.35 -1.35 -1.94
N TRP A 43 -10.41 -2.64 -1.58
CA TRP A 43 -9.21 -3.43 -1.34
C TRP A 43 -8.38 -3.51 -2.63
N ALA A 44 -7.09 -3.23 -2.52
CA ALA A 44 -6.19 -3.18 -3.65
C ALA A 44 -5.41 -4.50 -3.81
N ASN A 45 -5.10 -4.85 -5.05
CA ASN A 45 -4.02 -5.77 -5.33
C ASN A 45 -2.70 -5.08 -5.04
N ALA A 46 -1.84 -5.72 -4.26
CA ALA A 46 -0.55 -5.19 -3.84
C ALA A 46 0.59 -6.11 -4.26
N MET A 47 1.69 -5.52 -4.74
CA MET A 47 2.88 -6.22 -5.17
C MET A 47 4.14 -5.47 -4.72
N ILE A 48 5.15 -6.20 -4.24
CA ILE A 48 6.48 -5.63 -4.00
C ILE A 48 7.21 -5.48 -5.34
N ASP A 49 7.72 -4.29 -5.60
CA ASP A 49 8.59 -3.98 -6.74
C ASP A 49 9.85 -3.30 -6.21
N GLY A 50 10.91 -4.09 -6.01
CA GLY A 50 12.13 -3.66 -5.33
C GLY A 50 11.86 -3.22 -3.89
N GLU A 51 12.11 -1.93 -3.61
CA GLU A 51 11.87 -1.28 -2.31
C GLU A 51 10.53 -0.53 -2.24
N THR A 52 9.67 -0.74 -3.24
CA THR A 52 8.38 -0.06 -3.36
C THR A 52 7.22 -1.06 -3.38
N ILE A 53 6.01 -0.56 -3.14
CA ILE A 53 4.77 -1.33 -3.30
C ILE A 53 3.96 -0.73 -4.45
N ILE A 54 3.46 -1.57 -5.34
CA ILE A 54 2.50 -1.21 -6.38
C ILE A 54 1.11 -1.64 -5.96
N LEU A 55 0.19 -0.68 -5.96
CA LEU A 55 -1.22 -0.87 -5.66
C LEU A 55 -2.05 -0.65 -6.91
N SER A 56 -2.99 -1.56 -7.18
CA SER A 56 -3.93 -1.41 -8.29
C SER A 56 -5.27 -2.09 -8.00
N HIS A 57 -6.30 -1.71 -8.74
CA HIS A 57 -7.60 -2.38 -8.69
C HIS A 57 -8.29 -2.27 -10.06
N PRO A 58 -8.91 -3.33 -10.61
CA PRO A 58 -9.49 -3.31 -11.95
C PRO A 58 -10.56 -2.23 -12.17
N SER A 59 -11.31 -1.87 -11.12
CA SER A 59 -12.34 -0.83 -11.20
C SER A 59 -11.84 0.60 -10.94
N ILE A 60 -10.56 0.79 -10.59
CA ILE A 60 -9.98 2.10 -10.30
C ILE A 60 -8.94 2.41 -11.38
N THR A 61 -9.34 3.19 -12.37
CA THR A 61 -8.47 3.60 -13.49
C THR A 61 -7.62 4.82 -13.16
N GLU A 62 -8.07 5.65 -12.22
CA GLU A 62 -7.39 6.88 -11.78
C GLU A 62 -7.34 6.91 -10.25
N PRO A 63 -6.39 6.19 -9.63
CA PRO A 63 -6.28 6.15 -8.18
C PRO A 63 -5.66 7.45 -7.66
N VAL A 64 -6.23 7.99 -6.58
CA VAL A 64 -5.80 9.27 -5.98
C VAL A 64 -5.28 9.12 -4.55
N ALA A 65 -5.66 8.04 -3.87
CA ALA A 65 -5.29 7.79 -2.49
C ALA A 65 -5.11 6.31 -2.19
N ALA A 66 -4.28 6.03 -1.19
CA ALA A 66 -3.99 4.71 -0.67
C ALA A 66 -3.99 4.72 0.87
N ARG A 67 -4.38 3.59 1.45
CA ARG A 67 -4.33 3.31 2.89
C ARG A 67 -3.75 1.93 3.13
N TYR A 68 -3.06 1.77 4.25
CA TYR A 68 -2.58 0.47 4.73
C TYR A 68 -2.92 0.26 6.19
N ALA A 69 -3.26 -0.98 6.53
CA ALA A 69 -3.65 -1.41 7.87
C ALA A 69 -4.78 -0.54 8.46
N TRP A 70 -5.81 -0.29 7.65
CA TRP A 70 -6.98 0.50 8.01
C TRP A 70 -8.15 -0.40 8.46
N GLY A 71 -8.78 -0.08 9.59
CA GLY A 71 -9.89 -0.81 10.20
C GLY A 71 -9.65 -1.16 11.68
N ASP A 72 -10.68 -1.67 12.37
CA ASP A 72 -10.60 -1.99 13.82
C ASP A 72 -9.70 -3.19 14.13
N ASN A 73 -9.60 -4.14 13.20
CA ASN A 73 -8.68 -5.28 13.25
C ASN A 73 -8.00 -5.44 11.89
N PRO A 74 -7.01 -4.59 11.57
CA PRO A 74 -6.46 -4.52 10.25
C PRO A 74 -5.59 -5.73 9.92
N ILE A 75 -5.72 -6.24 8.70
CA ILE A 75 -4.80 -7.24 8.18
C ILE A 75 -3.44 -6.57 7.96
N ILE A 76 -2.42 -7.02 8.70
CA ILE A 76 -1.04 -6.58 8.52
C ILE A 76 -0.24 -7.67 7.80
N SER A 77 0.39 -7.31 6.70
CA SER A 77 1.13 -8.25 5.85
C SER A 77 2.45 -7.72 5.32
N LEU A 78 2.65 -6.39 5.39
CA LEU A 78 3.89 -5.74 4.97
C LEU A 78 4.87 -5.70 6.13
N TYR A 79 6.03 -6.31 5.91
CA TYR A 79 7.14 -6.37 6.86
C TYR A 79 8.43 -5.95 6.17
N ASN A 80 9.44 -5.60 6.96
CA ASN A 80 10.82 -5.52 6.47
C ASN A 80 11.56 -6.86 6.65
N LYS A 81 12.80 -6.97 6.16
CA LYS A 81 13.63 -8.18 6.35
C LYS A 81 14.05 -8.46 7.80
N GLU A 82 13.92 -7.47 8.69
CA GLU A 82 14.13 -7.65 10.14
C GLU A 82 12.86 -8.17 10.84
N ASN A 83 11.84 -8.58 10.08
CA ASN A 83 10.57 -9.11 10.57
C ASN A 83 9.77 -8.10 11.43
N LEU A 84 9.98 -6.80 11.19
CA LEU A 84 9.19 -5.74 11.80
C LEU A 84 8.02 -5.36 10.87
N PRO A 85 6.80 -5.20 11.40
CA PRO A 85 5.65 -4.79 10.61
C PRO A 85 5.77 -3.32 10.19
N ALA A 86 5.30 -3.00 8.99
CA ALA A 86 5.10 -1.62 8.58
C ALA A 86 4.00 -0.95 9.41
N SER A 87 4.21 0.31 9.78
CA SER A 87 3.18 1.11 10.45
C SER A 87 1.99 1.39 9.52
N PRO A 88 0.77 1.50 10.05
CA PRO A 88 -0.39 1.98 9.29
C PRO A 88 -0.12 3.34 8.66
N PHE A 89 -0.69 3.58 7.49
CA PHE A 89 -0.54 4.85 6.79
C PHE A 89 -1.76 5.19 5.93
N ARG A 90 -1.85 6.47 5.56
CA ARG A 90 -2.78 6.99 4.57
C ARG A 90 -2.14 8.10 3.75
N THR A 91 -2.61 8.29 2.53
CA THR A 91 -2.13 9.35 1.63
C THR A 91 -3.22 10.38 1.28
N ASP A 92 -4.45 10.15 1.74
CA ASP A 92 -5.56 11.09 1.62
C ASP A 92 -5.59 12.16 2.72
N ASN A 93 -6.22 13.28 2.38
CA ASN A 93 -6.49 14.44 3.24
C ASN A 93 -7.99 14.73 3.41
N PHE A 94 -8.86 13.79 3.05
CA PHE A 94 -10.32 13.97 3.00
C PHE A 94 -11.07 12.95 3.85
#